data_AF-A0A944KYT0-F1
#
_entry.id   AF-A0A944KYT0-F1
#
_cell.length_a   1.000
_cell.length_b   1.000
_cell.length_c   1.000
_cell.angle_alpha   90.00
_cell.angle_beta   90.00
_cell.angle_gamma   90.00
#
_symmetry.space_group_name_H-M   'P 1'
#
loop_
_entity.id
_entity.type
_entity.pdbx_description
1 polymer ?
#
loop_
_entity_poly.entity_id
_entity_poly.type
_entity_poly.pdbx_seq_one_letter_code
_entity_poly.pdbx_strand_id
1 'polypeptide(L)'
;MKAGRGGFGQLLHSEWTKFRTVRGWVRAMIGAVLVILLVGLVGTAASNQSEHDANPSLPVGPGGGAVNDNFYFVHQPLRGDGSITVSVTSLTGVIATEPKSTKPGVSPWAKAGIIVKDNLEQGSAYAAMMVTGAHGVRMQHNYTEDKAGGSGNVSEQSPRWLRLNRSGDTITGYESADGTKWTEVGTARLPGLSSAAEAGLFVTSPSAVEETSTGAGFGPAVATGSFGEVALGGQWNEGSWKDEQVGGDAGTSGSYTQTTKGKYTKSGTSYTLAGAGDIAPVVGGPAMGPGITIENFLVGAFAGLIVVIVVGTGFITVEYRRGLIGVTLAAGPRRCRVLVAKAIVVGTLSFIVGLIAAAVMIPLGENRARANGFYVLTVPTQTELRVMVGTGLLLAVAGVLALAVGTILRRSASAITVVVAGMVLPYILATASVLPTGASDWLLRVTPAAGFAIQQSVQHYEHVLTTYTPASGYFPLAPWAGFAVLCAYTALAFATAVVLLRRRDV
;
A
#
# COMPACT_ATOMS: atom_id res chain seq x y z
N MET A 1 -53.68 28.05 22.48
CA MET A 1 -52.21 27.86 22.60
C MET A 1 -51.71 27.02 21.43
N LYS A 2 -50.98 27.62 20.47
CA LYS A 2 -50.35 26.88 19.37
C LYS A 2 -49.11 26.15 19.91
N ALA A 3 -49.14 24.83 19.92
CA ALA A 3 -47.98 24.00 20.24
C ALA A 3 -46.84 24.32 19.25
N GLY A 4 -45.78 24.95 19.74
CA GLY A 4 -44.59 25.27 18.95
C GLY A 4 -44.00 23.97 18.40
N ARG A 5 -44.07 23.79 17.08
CA ARG A 5 -43.33 22.75 16.37
C ARG A 5 -41.83 23.08 16.45
N GLY A 6 -41.19 22.64 17.54
CA GLY A 6 -39.74 22.64 17.62
C GLY A 6 -39.16 21.82 16.47
N GLY A 7 -38.55 22.49 15.49
CA GLY A 7 -37.97 21.83 14.31
C GLY A 7 -36.74 21.01 14.69
N PHE A 8 -36.44 19.96 13.91
CA PHE A 8 -35.21 19.16 14.12
C PHE A 8 -33.94 20.05 14.11
N GLY A 9 -33.93 21.13 13.31
CA GLY A 9 -32.85 22.11 13.31
C GLY A 9 -32.65 22.83 14.65
N GLN A 10 -33.73 23.15 15.38
CA GLN A 10 -33.62 23.79 16.71
C GLN A 10 -33.04 22.82 17.74
N LEU A 11 -33.40 21.54 17.66
CA LEU A 11 -32.84 20.49 18.50
C LEU A 11 -31.34 20.31 18.23
N LEU A 12 -30.95 20.22 16.95
CA LEU A 12 -29.55 20.15 16.55
C LEU A 12 -28.76 21.36 17.05
N HIS A 13 -29.33 22.56 16.90
CA HIS A 13 -28.72 23.78 17.42
C HIS A 13 -28.58 23.79 18.95
N SER A 14 -29.56 23.24 19.68
CA SER A 14 -29.45 23.12 21.14
C SER A 14 -28.35 22.15 21.57
N GLU A 15 -28.21 21.01 20.90
CA GLU A 15 -27.17 20.03 21.21
C GLU A 15 -25.78 20.58 20.87
N TRP A 16 -25.66 21.33 19.78
CA TRP A 16 -24.46 22.06 19.43
C TRP A 16 -24.07 23.10 20.48
N THR A 17 -25.04 23.91 20.92
CA THR A 17 -24.82 24.93 21.97
C THR A 17 -24.44 24.27 23.31
N LYS A 18 -25.06 23.14 23.66
CA LYS A 18 -24.72 22.37 24.85
C LYS A 18 -23.29 21.84 24.79
N PHE A 19 -22.88 21.27 23.66
CA PHE A 19 -21.50 20.80 23.48
C PHE A 19 -20.51 21.95 23.68
N ARG A 20 -20.77 23.10 23.03
CA ARG A 20 -19.88 24.28 23.08
C ARG A 20 -19.78 24.91 24.47
N THR A 21 -20.86 24.92 25.23
CA THR A 21 -20.91 25.56 26.56
C THR A 21 -20.25 24.72 27.64
N VAL A 22 -20.27 23.39 27.51
CA VAL A 22 -19.58 22.51 28.46
C VAL A 22 -18.08 22.48 28.15
N ARG A 23 -17.33 23.30 28.88
CA ARG A 23 -15.87 23.45 28.76
C ARG A 23 -15.10 22.12 28.75
N GLY A 24 -15.59 21.11 29.47
CA GLY A 24 -14.98 19.78 29.52
C GLY A 24 -14.95 19.07 28.16
N TRP A 25 -16.05 19.13 27.39
CA TRP A 25 -16.13 18.47 26.08
C TRP A 25 -15.25 19.18 25.04
N VAL A 26 -15.28 20.52 25.04
CA VAL A 26 -14.44 21.32 24.14
C VAL A 26 -12.95 21.07 24.42
N ARG A 27 -12.54 21.11 25.70
CA ARG A 27 -11.16 20.81 26.09
C ARG A 27 -10.76 19.39 25.72
N ALA A 28 -11.65 18.41 25.84
CA ALA A 28 -11.37 17.03 25.44
C ALA A 28 -11.15 16.89 23.92
N MET A 29 -11.94 17.57 23.08
CA MET A 29 -11.74 17.53 21.62
C MET A 29 -10.48 18.26 21.18
N ILE A 30 -10.16 19.41 21.79
CA ILE A 30 -8.87 20.08 21.57
C ILE A 30 -7.72 19.18 22.03
N GLY A 31 -7.87 18.57 23.20
CA GLY A 31 -6.92 17.57 23.71
C GLY A 31 -6.76 16.38 22.77
N ALA A 32 -7.82 15.92 22.11
CA ALA A 32 -7.75 14.85 21.12
C ALA A 32 -6.86 15.27 19.93
N VAL A 33 -7.03 16.48 19.39
CA VAL A 33 -6.15 17.00 18.33
C VAL A 33 -4.70 17.03 18.83
N LEU A 34 -4.46 17.62 20.00
CA LEU A 34 -3.10 17.71 20.57
C LEU A 34 -2.46 16.34 20.77
N VAL A 35 -3.21 15.35 21.29
CA VAL A 35 -2.74 13.99 21.49
C VAL A 35 -2.42 13.32 20.15
N ILE A 36 -3.26 13.50 19.13
CA ILE A 36 -2.99 12.98 17.78
C ILE A 36 -1.68 13.58 17.24
N LEU A 37 -1.52 14.90 17.33
CA LEU A 37 -0.33 15.58 16.84
C LEU A 37 0.93 15.19 17.62
N LEU A 38 0.87 15.15 18.95
CA LEU A 38 2.00 14.79 19.81
C LEU A 38 2.44 13.34 19.59
N VAL A 39 1.50 12.38 19.58
CA VAL A 39 1.83 10.97 19.34
C VAL A 39 2.30 10.75 17.91
N GLY A 40 1.70 11.45 16.93
CA GLY A 40 2.16 11.44 15.53
C GLY A 40 3.61 11.94 15.40
N LEU A 41 3.95 13.04 16.08
CA LEU A 41 5.32 13.57 16.11
C LEU A 41 6.31 12.61 16.76
N VAL A 42 5.93 11.93 17.85
CA VAL A 42 6.77 10.88 18.46
C VAL A 42 6.99 9.73 17.47
N GLY A 43 5.95 9.32 16.74
CA GLY A 43 6.05 8.31 15.67
C GLY A 43 7.07 8.69 14.59
N THR A 44 7.19 9.97 14.26
CA THR A 44 8.18 10.51 13.30
C THR A 44 9.58 10.74 13.89
N ALA A 45 9.77 10.61 15.20
CA ALA A 45 11.05 10.83 15.88
C ALA A 45 11.83 9.52 16.13
N ALA A 46 11.14 8.37 16.09
CA ALA A 46 11.76 7.04 16.26
C ALA A 46 12.57 6.57 15.04
N SER A 47 12.50 7.31 13.93
CA SER A 47 13.22 7.04 12.69
C SER A 47 14.63 7.66 12.73
N ASN A 48 15.45 7.42 13.76
CA ASN A 48 16.86 7.83 13.69
C ASN A 48 17.68 6.62 13.20
N GLN A 49 18.01 6.59 11.91
CA GLN A 49 19.13 5.75 11.47
C GLN A 49 20.43 6.47 11.78
N SER A 50 21.35 5.73 12.41
CA SER A 50 22.75 6.11 12.55
C SER A 50 23.35 6.37 11.17
N GLU A 51 24.07 7.48 11.02
CA GLU A 51 24.89 7.82 9.84
C GLU A 51 25.67 6.60 9.34
N HIS A 52 25.17 5.94 8.30
CA HIS A 52 25.97 5.31 7.27
C HIS A 52 25.15 5.21 5.99
N ASP A 53 25.75 5.75 4.93
CA ASP A 53 25.30 5.78 3.54
C ASP A 53 24.19 6.79 3.22
N ALA A 54 24.61 7.90 2.62
CA ALA A 54 23.76 8.84 1.90
C ALA A 54 22.97 8.07 0.82
N ASN A 55 21.75 7.64 1.14
CA ASN A 55 20.97 6.77 0.26
C ASN A 55 20.03 7.63 -0.62
N PRO A 56 20.10 7.52 -1.96
CA PRO A 56 19.34 8.35 -2.88
C PRO A 56 17.83 8.06 -2.76
N SER A 57 17.01 9.09 -2.99
CA SER A 57 15.56 8.96 -3.17
C SER A 57 15.23 7.78 -4.10
N LEU A 58 14.21 6.95 -3.78
CA LEU A 58 13.81 5.88 -4.69
C LEU A 58 13.46 6.46 -6.07
N PRO A 59 13.88 5.80 -7.16
CA PRO A 59 13.53 6.21 -8.51
C PRO A 59 12.03 6.37 -8.69
N VAL A 60 11.64 7.33 -9.52
CA VAL A 60 10.24 7.61 -9.84
C VAL A 60 9.99 7.21 -11.29
N GLY A 61 9.03 6.32 -11.51
CA GLY A 61 8.64 5.88 -12.84
C GLY A 61 7.81 6.92 -13.59
N PRO A 62 7.49 6.70 -14.87
CA PRO A 62 6.72 7.65 -15.69
C PRO A 62 5.31 7.96 -15.15
N GLY A 63 4.75 7.03 -14.35
CA GLY A 63 3.47 7.22 -13.66
C GLY A 63 3.53 8.06 -12.37
N GLY A 64 4.72 8.56 -11.99
CA GLY A 64 4.93 9.35 -10.76
C GLY A 64 5.04 8.53 -9.48
N GLY A 65 4.90 7.20 -9.56
CA GLY A 65 5.08 6.28 -8.45
C GLY A 65 6.53 5.86 -8.24
N ALA A 66 6.85 5.44 -7.01
CA ALA A 66 8.13 4.85 -6.65
C ALA A 66 8.36 3.52 -7.37
N VAL A 67 9.56 3.29 -7.90
CA VAL A 67 9.88 2.06 -8.64
C VAL A 67 11.24 1.49 -8.25
N ASN A 68 11.32 0.17 -8.25
CA ASN A 68 12.57 -0.55 -8.32
C ASN A 68 12.93 -0.65 -9.81
N ASP A 69 14.11 -0.16 -10.14
CA ASP A 69 14.67 -0.24 -11.47
C ASP A 69 16.14 -0.62 -11.37
N ASN A 70 16.35 -1.89 -11.01
CA ASN A 70 17.67 -2.44 -10.82
C ASN A 70 17.76 -3.81 -11.51
N PHE A 71 18.64 -3.91 -12.50
CA PHE A 71 18.80 -5.12 -13.30
C PHE A 71 20.13 -5.11 -14.05
N TYR A 72 20.57 -6.29 -14.48
CA TYR A 72 21.74 -6.40 -15.33
C TYR A 72 21.34 -6.37 -16.80
N PHE A 73 21.94 -5.46 -17.57
CA PHE A 73 21.50 -5.09 -18.91
C PHE A 73 22.63 -5.26 -19.92
N VAL A 74 22.37 -5.99 -21.00
CA VAL A 74 23.27 -6.11 -22.16
C VAL A 74 22.57 -5.46 -23.34
N HIS A 75 23.07 -4.31 -23.78
CA HIS A 75 22.30 -3.39 -24.59
C HIS A 75 23.12 -2.67 -25.67
N GLN A 76 22.37 -2.03 -26.56
CA GLN A 76 22.87 -1.11 -27.56
C GLN A 76 21.73 -0.15 -27.98
N PRO A 77 22.06 1.03 -28.55
CA PRO A 77 21.04 1.98 -28.97
C PRO A 77 20.21 1.48 -30.16
N LEU A 78 18.89 1.57 -30.03
CA LEU A 78 17.89 1.41 -31.08
C LEU A 78 17.43 2.79 -31.58
N ARG A 79 17.83 3.16 -32.79
CA ARG A 79 17.53 4.46 -33.39
C ARG A 79 16.21 4.43 -34.16
N GLY A 80 15.13 4.95 -33.57
CA GLY A 80 13.81 4.94 -34.20
C GLY A 80 13.21 3.53 -34.26
N ASP A 81 12.64 3.16 -35.41
CA ASP A 81 11.87 1.93 -35.57
C ASP A 81 12.76 0.69 -35.74
N GLY A 82 12.35 -0.42 -35.13
CA GLY A 82 13.08 -1.67 -35.24
C GLY A 82 12.52 -2.77 -34.35
N SER A 83 13.19 -3.91 -34.37
CA SER A 83 12.79 -5.10 -33.63
C SER A 83 13.99 -5.82 -33.03
N ILE A 84 13.77 -6.45 -31.88
CA ILE A 84 14.69 -7.42 -31.28
C ILE A 84 13.95 -8.73 -31.06
N THR A 85 14.57 -9.84 -31.44
CA THR A 85 14.04 -11.20 -31.27
C THR A 85 15.09 -12.10 -30.65
N VAL A 86 14.71 -12.93 -29.67
CA VAL A 86 15.61 -13.90 -29.04
C VAL A 86 14.83 -15.12 -28.54
N SER A 87 15.48 -16.28 -28.48
CA SER A 87 14.97 -17.43 -27.73
C SER A 87 15.55 -17.45 -26.32
N VAL A 88 14.73 -17.57 -25.29
CA VAL A 88 15.17 -17.93 -23.95
C VAL A 88 15.11 -19.45 -23.83
N THR A 89 16.18 -20.07 -23.34
CA THR A 89 16.31 -21.54 -23.22
C THR A 89 16.43 -21.99 -21.76
N SER A 90 16.79 -21.09 -20.85
CA SER A 90 16.90 -21.41 -19.43
C SER A 90 16.70 -20.18 -18.55
N LEU A 91 16.08 -20.37 -17.39
CA LEU A 91 16.05 -19.42 -16.28
C LEU A 91 16.31 -20.21 -15.00
N THR A 92 17.51 -20.03 -14.45
CA THR A 92 17.95 -20.64 -13.19
C THR A 92 18.35 -19.56 -12.20
N GLY A 93 18.79 -19.93 -11.00
CA GLY A 93 19.15 -18.94 -9.99
C GLY A 93 19.72 -19.55 -8.72
N VAL A 94 20.20 -18.65 -7.86
CA VAL A 94 20.71 -18.97 -6.53
C VAL A 94 20.13 -18.01 -5.50
N ILE A 95 19.90 -18.52 -4.29
CA ILE A 95 19.37 -17.78 -3.14
C ILE A 95 20.40 -17.87 -2.01
N ALA A 96 20.66 -16.76 -1.31
CA ALA A 96 21.52 -16.75 -0.13
C ALA A 96 20.95 -17.64 0.99
N THR A 97 21.81 -18.28 1.79
CA THR A 97 21.39 -19.06 2.98
C THR A 97 22.18 -18.69 4.23
N GLU A 98 23.43 -18.29 4.05
CA GLU A 98 24.31 -17.75 5.06
C GLU A 98 25.12 -16.62 4.39
N PRO A 99 25.85 -15.77 5.12
CA PRO A 99 26.49 -14.58 4.56
C PRO A 99 27.31 -14.85 3.28
N LYS A 100 27.95 -16.02 3.16
CA LYS A 100 28.76 -16.40 2.00
C LYS A 100 28.34 -17.72 1.32
N SER A 101 27.15 -18.23 1.65
CA SER A 101 26.65 -19.51 1.12
C SER A 101 25.38 -19.30 0.32
N THR A 102 25.19 -20.10 -0.73
CA THR A 102 24.00 -20.05 -1.59
C THR A 102 23.47 -21.44 -1.87
N LYS A 103 22.17 -21.54 -2.14
CA LYS A 103 21.51 -22.75 -2.63
C LYS A 103 20.86 -22.50 -4.01
N PRO A 104 20.69 -23.52 -4.86
CA PRO A 104 19.88 -23.38 -6.07
C PRO A 104 18.45 -22.96 -5.75
N GLY A 105 17.92 -22.00 -6.51
CA GLY A 105 16.55 -21.52 -6.34
C GLY A 105 16.26 -20.30 -7.21
N VAL A 106 15.04 -20.22 -7.73
CA VAL A 106 14.60 -19.12 -8.59
C VAL A 106 13.44 -18.41 -7.90
N SER A 107 13.56 -17.08 -7.74
CA SER A 107 12.44 -16.29 -7.25
C SER A 107 11.27 -16.37 -8.23
N PRO A 108 10.00 -16.52 -7.79
CA PRO A 108 8.85 -16.63 -8.69
C PRO A 108 8.78 -15.53 -9.75
N TRP A 109 9.17 -14.31 -9.36
CA TRP A 109 9.19 -13.11 -10.19
C TRP A 109 10.61 -12.72 -10.66
N ALA A 110 11.57 -13.65 -10.65
CA ALA A 110 12.81 -13.52 -11.41
C ALA A 110 12.48 -13.41 -12.90
N LYS A 111 13.20 -12.56 -13.63
CA LYS A 111 12.90 -12.16 -15.01
C LYS A 111 14.13 -12.35 -15.89
N ALA A 112 13.95 -12.95 -17.06
CA ALA A 112 14.94 -12.98 -18.14
C ALA A 112 14.26 -12.71 -19.47
N GLY A 113 14.78 -11.77 -20.25
CA GLY A 113 14.09 -11.37 -21.47
C GLY A 113 14.77 -10.26 -22.27
N ILE A 114 13.96 -9.58 -23.07
CA ILE A 114 14.32 -8.43 -23.89
C ILE A 114 13.57 -7.18 -23.43
N ILE A 115 14.22 -6.03 -23.50
CA ILE A 115 13.69 -4.74 -23.05
C ILE A 115 14.05 -3.64 -24.05
N VAL A 116 13.13 -2.70 -24.25
CA VAL A 116 13.37 -1.37 -24.84
C VAL A 116 13.13 -0.35 -23.74
N LYS A 117 14.15 0.42 -23.38
CA LYS A 117 14.15 1.39 -22.29
C LYS A 117 14.62 2.75 -22.80
N ASP A 118 13.98 3.83 -22.36
CA ASP A 118 14.24 5.18 -22.87
C ASP A 118 15.72 5.59 -22.72
N ASN A 119 16.30 5.29 -21.56
CA ASN A 119 17.71 5.53 -21.25
C ASN A 119 18.13 4.69 -20.03
N LEU A 120 19.40 4.78 -19.62
CA LEU A 120 19.94 3.99 -18.50
C LEU A 120 19.63 4.56 -17.10
N GLU A 121 18.97 5.72 -17.01
CA GLU A 121 18.56 6.29 -15.73
C GLU A 121 17.45 5.46 -15.09
N GLN A 122 17.54 5.29 -13.77
CA GLN A 122 16.53 4.56 -13.02
C GLN A 122 15.18 5.30 -13.08
N GLY A 123 14.10 4.55 -13.30
CA GLY A 123 12.75 5.09 -13.45
C GLY A 123 12.38 5.53 -14.87
N SER A 124 13.30 5.45 -15.82
CA SER A 124 13.00 5.79 -17.23
C SER A 124 12.00 4.81 -17.85
N ALA A 125 11.17 5.31 -18.79
CA ALA A 125 10.12 4.52 -19.43
C ALA A 125 10.68 3.27 -20.13
N TYR A 126 9.94 2.16 -20.08
CA TYR A 126 10.36 0.91 -20.72
C TYR A 126 9.17 0.03 -21.13
N ALA A 127 9.43 -0.88 -22.07
CA ALA A 127 8.60 -2.06 -22.32
C ALA A 127 9.49 -3.29 -22.48
N ALA A 128 9.09 -4.40 -21.86
CA ALA A 128 9.85 -5.64 -21.82
C ALA A 128 8.96 -6.86 -22.13
N MET A 129 9.57 -7.86 -22.77
CA MET A 129 9.06 -9.22 -22.88
C MET A 129 10.01 -10.14 -22.12
N MET A 130 9.50 -10.95 -21.21
CA MET A 130 10.33 -11.85 -20.39
C MET A 130 9.65 -13.19 -20.13
N VAL A 131 10.47 -14.20 -19.85
CA VAL A 131 10.04 -15.35 -19.05
C VAL A 131 10.25 -15.04 -17.57
N THR A 132 9.40 -15.63 -16.73
CA THR A 132 9.48 -15.48 -15.27
C THR A 132 9.74 -16.82 -14.58
N GLY A 133 10.22 -16.78 -13.34
CA GLY A 133 10.55 -17.97 -12.56
C GLY A 133 9.38 -18.94 -12.34
N ALA A 134 8.16 -18.41 -12.19
CA ALA A 134 6.95 -19.22 -11.97
C ALA A 134 5.66 -18.70 -12.65
N HIS A 135 5.72 -17.58 -13.37
CA HIS A 135 4.53 -16.88 -13.90
C HIS A 135 4.47 -16.84 -15.44
N GLY A 136 5.20 -17.73 -16.11
CA GLY A 136 5.23 -17.85 -17.57
C GLY A 136 5.86 -16.65 -18.26
N VAL A 137 5.44 -16.41 -19.51
CA VAL A 137 5.81 -15.24 -20.31
C VAL A 137 4.98 -14.04 -19.87
N ARG A 138 5.64 -12.88 -19.75
CA ARG A 138 5.01 -11.60 -19.39
C ARG A 138 5.46 -10.50 -20.33
N MET A 139 4.53 -9.58 -20.61
CA MET A 139 4.85 -8.26 -21.13
C MET A 139 4.64 -7.24 -20.02
N GLN A 140 5.70 -6.56 -19.61
CA GLN A 140 5.65 -5.52 -18.58
C GLN A 140 6.10 -4.19 -19.15
N HIS A 141 5.47 -3.09 -18.75
CA HIS A 141 5.89 -1.76 -19.16
C HIS A 141 5.60 -0.72 -18.08
N ASN A 142 6.44 0.32 -18.04
CA ASN A 142 6.35 1.42 -17.07
C ASN A 142 6.09 0.97 -15.63
N TYR A 143 6.69 -0.17 -15.27
CA TYR A 143 6.66 -0.80 -13.94
C TYR A 143 5.29 -1.33 -13.51
N THR A 144 4.20 -0.56 -13.66
CA THR A 144 2.87 -0.90 -13.12
C THR A 144 2.04 -1.81 -14.00
N GLU A 145 2.31 -1.85 -15.31
CA GLU A 145 1.51 -2.58 -16.27
C GLU A 145 2.10 -3.96 -16.54
N ASP A 146 1.27 -5.00 -16.41
CA ASP A 146 1.62 -6.39 -16.67
C ASP A 146 0.54 -7.08 -17.51
N LYS A 147 0.96 -7.86 -18.50
CA LYS A 147 0.08 -8.71 -19.29
C LYS A 147 0.67 -10.11 -19.45
N ALA A 148 -0.15 -11.11 -19.13
CA ALA A 148 0.21 -12.52 -19.26
C ALA A 148 0.26 -12.98 -20.72
N GLY A 149 1.34 -13.68 -21.08
CA GLY A 149 1.44 -14.49 -22.29
C GLY A 149 1.27 -15.98 -21.97
N GLY A 150 2.05 -16.81 -22.65
CA GLY A 150 2.05 -18.26 -22.52
C GLY A 150 2.57 -18.73 -21.16
N SER A 151 1.97 -19.80 -20.64
CA SER A 151 2.38 -20.39 -19.38
C SER A 151 3.51 -21.44 -19.55
N GLY A 152 3.99 -21.94 -18.42
CA GLY A 152 5.00 -22.98 -18.34
C GLY A 152 6.42 -22.45 -18.21
N ASN A 153 7.29 -23.32 -17.71
CA ASN A 153 8.70 -23.03 -17.52
C ASN A 153 9.46 -23.17 -18.83
N VAL A 154 10.56 -22.44 -18.94
CA VAL A 154 11.48 -22.54 -20.08
C VAL A 154 12.53 -23.63 -19.81
N SER A 155 12.88 -24.38 -20.84
CA SER A 155 14.02 -25.30 -20.84
C SER A 155 14.62 -25.40 -22.24
N GLU A 156 15.77 -26.05 -22.39
CA GLU A 156 16.37 -26.27 -23.70
C GLU A 156 15.45 -27.06 -24.65
N GLN A 157 14.63 -27.96 -24.11
CA GLN A 157 13.65 -28.74 -24.88
C GLN A 157 12.34 -27.96 -25.14
N SER A 158 12.10 -26.88 -24.41
CA SER A 158 10.92 -26.03 -24.56
C SER A 158 11.32 -24.55 -24.46
N PRO A 159 12.08 -24.03 -25.44
CA PRO A 159 12.46 -22.63 -25.44
C PRO A 159 11.23 -21.72 -25.58
N ARG A 160 11.40 -20.45 -25.24
CA ARG A 160 10.40 -19.40 -25.50
C ARG A 160 11.05 -18.30 -26.32
N TRP A 161 10.52 -18.09 -27.52
CA TRP A 161 10.93 -17.01 -28.40
C TRP A 161 10.17 -15.74 -28.03
N LEU A 162 10.90 -14.65 -27.85
CA LEU A 162 10.38 -13.34 -27.46
C LEU A 162 10.74 -12.34 -28.55
N ARG A 163 9.83 -11.41 -28.85
CA ARG A 163 10.06 -10.31 -29.79
C ARG A 163 9.44 -9.02 -29.27
N LEU A 164 10.17 -7.91 -29.43
CA LEU A 164 9.67 -6.56 -29.28
C LEU A 164 9.79 -5.83 -30.61
N ASN A 165 8.71 -5.21 -31.07
CA ASN A 165 8.68 -4.35 -32.25
C ASN A 165 8.38 -2.91 -31.82
N ARG A 166 9.27 -1.99 -32.15
CA ARG A 166 9.11 -0.55 -31.96
C ARG A 166 8.64 0.12 -33.24
N SER A 167 7.57 0.91 -33.13
CA SER A 167 7.17 1.90 -34.14
C SER A 167 6.84 3.22 -33.46
N GLY A 168 7.69 4.23 -33.68
CA GLY A 168 7.71 5.49 -32.95
C GLY A 168 7.90 5.25 -31.44
N ASP A 169 6.89 5.60 -30.68
CA ASP A 169 6.72 5.43 -29.23
C ASP A 169 5.75 4.29 -28.86
N THR A 170 5.35 3.46 -29.83
CA THR A 170 4.60 2.22 -29.58
C THR A 170 5.53 1.02 -29.61
N ILE A 171 5.47 0.18 -28.59
CA ILE A 171 6.18 -1.10 -28.51
C ILE A 171 5.16 -2.23 -28.46
N THR A 172 5.26 -3.19 -29.38
CA THR A 172 4.41 -4.39 -29.40
C THR A 172 5.24 -5.63 -29.08
N GLY A 173 4.79 -6.40 -28.09
CA GLY A 173 5.44 -7.62 -27.62
C GLY A 173 4.77 -8.87 -28.18
N TYR A 174 5.60 -9.82 -28.63
CA TYR A 174 5.16 -11.09 -29.16
C TYR A 174 5.93 -12.24 -28.53
N GLU A 175 5.30 -13.40 -28.50
CA GLU A 175 5.91 -14.66 -28.09
C GLU A 175 5.71 -15.75 -29.16
N SER A 176 6.57 -16.78 -29.11
CA SER A 176 6.43 -17.98 -29.92
C SER A 176 7.06 -19.18 -29.23
N ALA A 177 6.47 -20.37 -29.41
CA ALA A 177 7.05 -21.63 -28.95
C ALA A 177 8.06 -22.23 -29.95
N ASP A 178 7.95 -21.87 -31.23
CA ASP A 178 8.71 -22.48 -32.34
C ASP A 178 9.59 -21.46 -33.11
N GLY A 179 9.47 -20.16 -32.81
CA GLY A 179 10.21 -19.08 -33.47
C GLY A 179 9.61 -18.64 -34.81
N THR A 180 8.58 -19.33 -35.30
CA THR A 180 7.96 -19.11 -36.62
C THR A 180 6.53 -18.59 -36.52
N LYS A 181 5.71 -19.13 -35.62
CA LYS A 181 4.34 -18.68 -35.36
C LYS A 181 4.32 -17.75 -34.15
N TRP A 182 4.04 -16.49 -34.40
CA TRP A 182 4.04 -15.44 -33.38
C TRP A 182 2.64 -15.14 -32.88
N THR A 183 2.52 -14.98 -31.57
CA THR A 183 1.31 -14.52 -30.89
C THR A 183 1.61 -13.18 -30.24
N GLU A 184 0.76 -12.19 -30.49
CA GLU A 184 0.87 -10.89 -29.81
C GLU A 184 0.46 -11.06 -28.34
N VAL A 185 1.34 -10.64 -27.43
CA VAL A 185 1.03 -10.60 -26.00
C VAL A 185 0.41 -9.25 -25.67
N GLY A 186 0.96 -8.14 -26.15
CA GLY A 186 0.35 -6.83 -25.98
C GLY A 186 1.09 -5.66 -26.64
N THR A 187 0.56 -4.46 -26.40
CA THR A 187 1.09 -3.21 -26.93
C THR A 187 1.22 -2.20 -25.79
N ALA A 188 2.37 -1.55 -25.71
CA ALA A 188 2.65 -0.45 -24.80
C ALA A 188 2.87 0.85 -25.58
N ARG A 189 2.32 1.95 -25.09
CA ARG A 189 2.59 3.30 -25.58
C ARG A 189 3.49 4.00 -24.57
N LEU A 190 4.64 4.50 -25.00
CA LEU A 190 5.64 5.15 -24.15
C LEU A 190 5.82 6.63 -24.57
N PRO A 191 4.91 7.54 -24.17
CA PRO A 191 4.96 8.93 -24.61
C PRO A 191 6.34 9.56 -24.35
N GLY A 192 6.91 10.19 -25.37
CA GLY A 192 8.21 10.85 -25.28
C GLY A 192 9.42 9.93 -25.38
N LEU A 193 9.25 8.64 -25.75
CA LEU A 193 10.35 7.70 -25.95
C LEU A 193 11.40 8.27 -26.94
N SER A 194 12.64 8.38 -26.46
CA SER A 194 13.79 8.89 -27.18
C SER A 194 13.98 8.19 -28.52
N SER A 195 14.36 8.95 -29.55
CA SER A 195 14.73 8.40 -30.85
C SER A 195 15.97 7.51 -30.79
N ALA A 196 16.70 7.47 -29.68
CA ALA A 196 17.87 6.61 -29.44
C ALA A 196 17.72 5.86 -28.11
N ALA A 197 16.61 5.15 -27.94
CA ALA A 197 16.36 4.32 -26.76
C ALA A 197 17.36 3.16 -26.67
N GLU A 198 17.62 2.67 -25.47
CA GLU A 198 18.48 1.51 -25.23
C GLU A 198 17.67 0.22 -25.30
N ALA A 199 18.14 -0.77 -26.05
CA ALA A 199 17.44 -2.04 -26.21
C ALA A 199 18.39 -3.23 -26.14
N GLY A 200 17.91 -4.34 -25.58
CA GLY A 200 18.76 -5.51 -25.40
C GLY A 200 18.21 -6.61 -24.51
N LEU A 201 19.13 -7.45 -24.03
CA LEU A 201 18.85 -8.56 -23.11
C LEU A 201 18.97 -8.10 -21.68
N PHE A 202 18.08 -8.56 -20.80
CA PHE A 202 18.18 -8.26 -19.38
C PHE A 202 17.85 -9.47 -18.50
N VAL A 203 18.43 -9.45 -17.30
CA VAL A 203 18.12 -10.42 -16.23
C VAL A 203 18.02 -9.69 -14.90
N THR A 204 17.03 -10.05 -14.10
CA THR A 204 16.88 -9.57 -12.72
C THR A 204 16.18 -10.59 -11.84
N SER A 205 16.36 -10.47 -10.53
CA SER A 205 15.73 -11.37 -9.55
C SER A 205 15.39 -10.59 -8.29
N PRO A 206 14.09 -10.43 -7.97
CA PRO A 206 13.72 -9.90 -6.68
C PRO A 206 14.19 -10.85 -5.58
N SER A 207 14.28 -10.33 -4.36
CA SER A 207 14.61 -11.10 -3.17
C SER A 207 13.75 -12.35 -3.07
N ALA A 208 14.33 -13.44 -2.57
CA ALA A 208 13.59 -14.65 -2.30
C ALA A 208 12.89 -14.54 -0.94
N VAL A 209 11.65 -15.05 -0.86
CA VAL A 209 10.94 -15.16 0.42
C VAL A 209 11.57 -16.28 1.25
N GLU A 210 11.93 -15.96 2.48
CA GLU A 210 12.36 -16.92 3.49
C GLU A 210 11.28 -17.04 4.56
N GLU A 211 10.62 -18.20 4.63
CA GLU A 211 9.71 -18.46 5.74
C GLU A 211 10.50 -18.67 7.03
N THR A 212 10.27 -17.82 8.02
CA THR A 212 10.82 -17.92 9.38
C THR A 212 9.70 -18.27 10.36
N SER A 213 10.06 -18.80 11.54
CA SER A 213 9.09 -19.17 12.58
C SER A 213 8.27 -17.99 13.13
N THR A 214 8.68 -16.76 12.87
CA THR A 214 8.03 -15.52 13.33
C THR A 214 7.49 -14.65 12.19
N GLY A 215 7.59 -15.08 10.91
CA GLY A 215 7.13 -14.31 9.75
C GLY A 215 7.85 -14.67 8.45
N ALA A 216 7.67 -13.86 7.40
CA ALA A 216 8.41 -13.98 6.14
C ALA A 216 9.56 -12.96 6.09
N GLY A 217 10.79 -13.44 5.98
CA GLY A 217 11.99 -12.68 5.66
C GLY A 217 12.27 -12.63 4.16
N PHE A 218 13.25 -11.82 3.76
CA PHE A 218 13.69 -11.71 2.37
C PHE A 218 15.21 -11.87 2.29
N GLY A 219 15.66 -12.78 1.43
CA GLY A 219 17.07 -13.06 1.17
C GLY A 219 17.49 -12.59 -0.22
N PRO A 220 18.76 -12.16 -0.39
CA PRO A 220 19.33 -11.88 -1.70
C PRO A 220 19.18 -13.07 -2.66
N ALA A 221 18.83 -12.78 -3.92
CA ALA A 221 18.62 -13.79 -4.95
C ALA A 221 19.15 -13.29 -6.29
N VAL A 222 19.72 -14.21 -7.06
CA VAL A 222 20.29 -13.94 -8.39
C VAL A 222 19.70 -14.90 -9.39
N ALA A 223 19.25 -14.37 -10.53
CA ALA A 223 18.79 -15.17 -11.66
C ALA A 223 19.89 -15.26 -12.72
N THR A 224 19.92 -16.38 -13.42
CA THR A 224 20.76 -16.63 -14.60
C THR A 224 19.87 -17.03 -15.77
N GLY A 225 19.83 -16.21 -16.81
CA GLY A 225 19.10 -16.46 -18.05
C GLY A 225 20.05 -16.91 -19.17
N SER A 226 19.65 -17.94 -19.92
CA SER A 226 20.34 -18.38 -21.13
C SER A 226 19.51 -18.04 -22.36
N PHE A 227 20.16 -17.42 -23.34
CA PHE A 227 19.56 -16.88 -24.54
C PHE A 227 20.26 -17.45 -25.78
N GLY A 228 19.49 -17.69 -26.83
CA GLY A 228 19.99 -18.04 -28.16
C GLY A 228 20.48 -16.83 -28.94
N GLU A 229 20.53 -16.97 -30.27
CA GLU A 229 20.95 -15.88 -31.15
C GLU A 229 19.96 -14.70 -31.09
N VAL A 230 20.53 -13.48 -31.06
CA VAL A 230 19.76 -12.25 -31.07
C VAL A 230 19.61 -11.77 -32.52
N ALA A 231 18.38 -11.77 -33.01
CA ALA A 231 18.04 -11.24 -34.32
C ALA A 231 17.53 -9.81 -34.19
N LEU A 232 18.14 -8.90 -34.94
CA LEU A 232 17.86 -7.46 -34.93
C LEU A 232 17.25 -7.05 -36.28
N GLY A 233 16.26 -6.17 -36.24
CA GLY A 233 15.66 -5.56 -37.42
C GLY A 233 15.52 -4.05 -37.26
N GLY A 234 15.56 -3.30 -38.36
CA GLY A 234 15.45 -1.84 -38.35
C GLY A 234 16.78 -1.14 -38.05
N GLN A 235 16.69 0.02 -37.42
CA GLN A 235 17.82 0.96 -37.31
C GLN A 235 18.57 0.81 -35.98
N TRP A 236 19.48 -0.16 -35.94
CA TRP A 236 20.42 -0.33 -34.82
C TRP A 236 21.73 0.38 -35.11
N ASN A 237 22.40 0.91 -34.08
CA ASN A 237 23.77 1.37 -34.26
C ASN A 237 24.69 0.18 -34.50
N GLU A 238 25.54 0.25 -35.53
CA GLU A 238 26.62 -0.70 -35.73
C GLU A 238 27.63 -0.55 -34.58
N GLY A 239 27.58 -1.46 -33.60
CA GLY A 239 28.43 -1.40 -32.42
C GLY A 239 28.45 -2.74 -31.67
N SER A 240 29.45 -2.89 -30.79
CA SER A 240 29.47 -4.01 -29.85
C SER A 240 28.45 -3.80 -28.74
N TRP A 241 27.78 -4.87 -28.34
CA TRP A 241 26.97 -4.92 -27.12
C TRP A 241 27.76 -4.39 -25.92
N LYS A 242 27.13 -3.52 -25.14
CA LYS A 242 27.62 -3.06 -23.84
C LYS A 242 26.90 -3.82 -22.75
N ASP A 243 27.54 -4.04 -21.62
CA ASP A 243 26.93 -4.60 -20.43
C ASP A 243 27.16 -3.70 -19.22
N GLU A 244 26.11 -3.50 -18.44
CA GLU A 244 26.20 -2.75 -17.19
C GLU A 244 25.07 -3.13 -16.23
N GLN A 245 25.28 -2.83 -14.96
CA GLN A 245 24.23 -2.86 -13.96
C GLN A 245 23.46 -1.54 -14.03
N VAL A 246 22.19 -1.59 -14.42
CA VAL A 246 21.28 -0.45 -14.27
C VAL A 246 20.90 -0.38 -12.79
N GLY A 247 21.26 0.72 -12.12
CA GLY A 247 21.09 0.89 -10.67
C GLY A 247 22.25 0.30 -9.84
N GLY A 248 22.98 1.14 -9.10
CA GLY A 248 24.23 0.75 -8.42
C GLY A 248 24.06 0.00 -7.11
N ASP A 249 23.02 0.31 -6.35
CA ASP A 249 22.70 -0.36 -5.09
C ASP A 249 21.47 -1.20 -5.32
N ALA A 250 21.65 -2.51 -5.20
CA ALA A 250 20.58 -3.48 -5.13
C ALA A 250 19.38 -2.92 -4.35
N GLY A 251 18.32 -2.55 -5.07
CA GLY A 251 17.23 -1.73 -4.52
C GLY A 251 16.46 -2.43 -3.40
N THR A 252 15.37 -1.82 -2.98
CA THR A 252 14.54 -2.32 -1.86
C THR A 252 14.04 -3.75 -2.03
N SER A 253 13.92 -4.22 -3.27
CA SER A 253 13.27 -5.49 -3.63
C SER A 253 14.22 -6.57 -4.19
N GLY A 254 15.55 -6.41 -4.13
CA GLY A 254 16.46 -7.46 -4.60
C GLY A 254 17.93 -7.06 -4.61
N SER A 255 18.80 -7.98 -4.19
CA SER A 255 20.24 -7.76 -4.15
C SER A 255 21.08 -8.96 -4.57
N TYR A 256 22.31 -8.67 -5.02
CA TYR A 256 23.32 -9.71 -5.19
C TYR A 256 23.66 -10.33 -3.83
N THR A 257 23.95 -11.64 -3.84
CA THR A 257 24.58 -12.29 -2.69
C THR A 257 26.01 -11.77 -2.54
N GLN A 258 26.64 -11.94 -1.36
CA GLN A 258 28.04 -11.51 -1.15
C GLN A 258 29.06 -12.19 -2.09
N THR A 259 28.67 -13.27 -2.77
CA THR A 259 29.53 -14.08 -3.64
C THR A 259 29.15 -13.96 -5.12
N THR A 260 28.15 -13.14 -5.46
CA THR A 260 27.65 -12.99 -6.83
C THR A 260 27.72 -11.53 -7.28
N LYS A 261 27.67 -11.34 -8.60
CA LYS A 261 27.62 -10.02 -9.25
C LYS A 261 27.02 -10.16 -10.64
N GLY A 262 26.65 -9.04 -11.24
CA GLY A 262 26.25 -8.97 -12.63
C GLY A 262 27.33 -9.56 -13.53
N LYS A 263 26.92 -10.45 -14.43
CA LYS A 263 27.86 -11.10 -15.34
C LYS A 263 27.20 -11.45 -16.66
N TYR A 264 27.91 -11.19 -17.74
CA TYR A 264 27.56 -11.58 -19.10
C TYR A 264 28.65 -12.45 -19.71
N THR A 265 28.25 -13.50 -20.43
CA THR A 265 29.14 -14.32 -21.25
C THR A 265 28.49 -14.65 -22.58
N LYS A 266 29.24 -14.50 -23.68
CA LYS A 266 28.84 -14.94 -25.02
C LYS A 266 29.60 -16.21 -25.40
N SER A 267 28.88 -17.24 -25.85
CA SER A 267 29.45 -18.48 -26.38
C SER A 267 28.88 -18.75 -27.78
N GLY A 268 29.69 -18.55 -28.81
CA GLY A 268 29.21 -18.56 -30.20
C GLY A 268 28.13 -17.48 -30.42
N THR A 269 26.93 -17.90 -30.78
CA THR A 269 25.75 -17.02 -30.94
C THR A 269 24.87 -16.95 -29.70
N SER A 270 25.13 -17.75 -28.67
CA SER A 270 24.33 -17.80 -27.44
C SER A 270 24.88 -16.87 -26.37
N TYR A 271 24.00 -16.39 -25.50
CA TYR A 271 24.31 -15.45 -24.42
C TYR A 271 23.85 -16.00 -23.08
N THR A 272 24.61 -15.73 -22.02
CA THR A 272 24.21 -16.05 -20.65
C THR A 272 24.46 -14.83 -19.77
N LEU A 273 23.41 -14.43 -19.05
CA LEU A 273 23.41 -13.25 -18.19
C LEU A 273 23.01 -13.67 -16.78
N ALA A 274 23.73 -13.17 -15.78
CA ALA A 274 23.36 -13.26 -14.38
C ALA A 274 23.04 -11.86 -13.84
N GLY A 275 21.91 -11.72 -13.14
CA GLY A 275 21.42 -10.44 -12.66
C GLY A 275 20.62 -10.55 -11.36
N ALA A 276 20.66 -9.49 -10.57
CA ALA A 276 19.86 -9.28 -9.37
C ALA A 276 19.22 -7.89 -9.39
N GLY A 277 18.26 -7.67 -8.49
CA GLY A 277 17.49 -6.43 -8.40
C GLY A 277 16.01 -6.67 -8.72
N ASP A 278 15.28 -5.63 -9.08
CA ASP A 278 13.92 -5.81 -9.59
C ASP A 278 13.56 -4.68 -10.55
N ILE A 279 12.63 -4.97 -11.47
CA ILE A 279 11.97 -3.98 -12.32
C ILE A 279 10.48 -4.06 -12.02
N ALA A 280 10.02 -3.26 -11.05
CA ALA A 280 8.65 -3.33 -10.52
C ALA A 280 8.30 -2.07 -9.71
N PRO A 281 7.02 -1.77 -9.44
CA PRO A 281 6.67 -0.68 -8.54
C PRO A 281 7.12 -1.03 -7.12
N VAL A 282 7.55 -0.02 -6.37
CA VAL A 282 7.79 -0.19 -4.94
C VAL A 282 6.43 -0.25 -4.26
N VAL A 283 6.23 -1.30 -3.47
CA VAL A 283 5.03 -1.52 -2.66
C VAL A 283 5.41 -1.51 -1.18
N GLY A 284 4.43 -1.29 -0.30
CA GLY A 284 4.65 -1.37 1.14
C GLY A 284 5.08 -2.76 1.61
N GLY A 285 5.48 -2.84 2.88
CA GLY A 285 5.96 -4.06 3.53
C GLY A 285 7.47 -4.26 3.47
N PRO A 286 7.97 -5.45 3.82
CA PRO A 286 9.42 -5.68 3.99
C PRO A 286 10.23 -5.47 2.70
N ALA A 287 9.60 -5.65 1.53
CA ALA A 287 10.21 -5.40 0.22
C ALA A 287 10.43 -3.91 -0.09
N MET A 288 9.94 -2.99 0.75
CA MET A 288 10.21 -1.54 0.65
C MET A 288 11.51 -1.14 1.37
N GLY A 289 12.16 -2.07 2.09
CA GLY A 289 13.32 -1.75 2.91
C GLY A 289 13.01 -0.66 3.95
N PRO A 290 13.85 0.39 4.09
CA PRO A 290 13.69 1.45 5.10
C PRO A 290 12.60 2.48 4.78
N GLY A 291 11.83 2.31 3.70
CA GLY A 291 10.78 3.26 3.32
C GLY A 291 9.66 3.40 4.37
N ILE A 292 8.92 4.51 4.30
CA ILE A 292 7.79 4.80 5.19
C ILE A 292 6.55 5.09 4.33
N THR A 293 5.37 4.65 4.78
CA THR A 293 4.08 4.95 4.14
C THR A 293 3.34 6.07 4.87
N ILE A 294 2.41 6.76 4.19
CA ILE A 294 1.72 7.92 4.76
C ILE A 294 0.88 7.57 6.01
N GLU A 295 0.38 6.33 6.12
CA GLU A 295 -0.34 5.84 7.28
C GLU A 295 0.52 5.74 8.54
N ASN A 296 1.85 5.61 8.42
CA ASN A 296 2.76 5.65 9.58
C ASN A 296 2.72 7.01 10.30
N PHE A 297 2.41 8.10 9.61
CA PHE A 297 2.26 9.43 10.21
C PHE A 297 0.93 9.60 10.98
N LEU A 298 0.01 8.64 10.82
CA LEU A 298 -1.31 8.66 11.43
C LEU A 298 -1.41 7.78 12.69
N VAL A 299 -0.29 7.29 13.23
CA VAL A 299 -0.27 6.53 14.50
C VAL A 299 -0.97 7.29 15.63
N GLY A 300 -0.85 8.63 15.66
CA GLY A 300 -1.55 9.46 16.62
C GLY A 300 -3.08 9.39 16.54
N ALA A 301 -3.65 9.04 15.38
CA ALA A 301 -5.10 8.87 15.22
C ALA A 301 -5.65 7.76 16.13
N PHE A 302 -4.84 6.74 16.48
CA PHE A 302 -5.21 5.71 17.47
C PHE A 302 -5.39 6.29 18.86
N ALA A 303 -4.47 7.15 19.30
CA ALA A 303 -4.57 7.81 20.59
C ALA A 303 -5.78 8.77 20.62
N GLY A 304 -5.99 9.51 19.53
CA GLY A 304 -7.17 10.37 19.35
C GLY A 304 -8.49 9.61 19.35
N LEU A 305 -8.53 8.41 18.74
CA LEU A 305 -9.69 7.54 18.71
C LEU A 305 -10.18 7.18 20.11
N ILE A 306 -9.28 6.87 21.04
CA ILE A 306 -9.64 6.58 22.44
C ILE A 306 -10.31 7.80 23.07
N VAL A 307 -9.77 9.00 22.87
CA VAL A 307 -10.36 10.24 23.39
C VAL A 307 -11.75 10.48 22.79
N VAL A 308 -11.92 10.26 21.49
CA VAL A 308 -13.21 10.36 20.80
C VAL A 308 -14.22 9.34 21.34
N ILE A 309 -13.82 8.09 21.59
CA ILE A 309 -14.69 7.07 22.18
C ILE A 309 -15.16 7.50 23.59
N VAL A 310 -14.26 8.05 24.40
CA VAL A 310 -14.58 8.56 25.74
C VAL A 310 -15.56 9.72 25.65
N VAL A 311 -15.33 10.69 24.75
CA VAL A 311 -16.21 11.85 24.53
C VAL A 311 -17.59 11.41 24.02
N GLY A 312 -17.65 10.56 22.99
CA GLY A 312 -18.89 10.06 22.40
C GLY A 312 -19.74 9.27 23.40
N THR A 313 -19.12 8.38 24.16
CA THR A 313 -19.79 7.63 25.24
C THR A 313 -20.27 8.57 26.35
N GLY A 314 -19.43 9.52 26.73
CA GLY A 314 -19.70 10.47 27.81
C GLY A 314 -20.85 11.42 27.49
N PHE A 315 -21.01 11.81 26.22
CA PHE A 315 -22.04 12.76 25.77
C PHE A 315 -23.47 12.28 26.05
N ILE A 316 -23.68 10.96 26.21
CA ILE A 316 -24.95 10.39 26.67
C ILE A 316 -24.90 9.90 28.12
N THR A 317 -23.82 9.21 28.53
CA THR A 317 -23.78 8.55 29.85
C THR A 317 -23.67 9.52 31.02
N VAL A 318 -23.13 10.72 30.82
CA VAL A 318 -23.11 11.77 31.86
C VAL A 318 -24.53 12.26 32.18
N GLU A 319 -25.43 12.29 31.19
CA GLU A 319 -26.83 12.68 31.41
C GLU A 319 -27.59 11.63 32.22
N TYR A 320 -27.33 10.34 31.96
CA TYR A 320 -27.85 9.24 32.78
C TYR A 320 -27.34 9.32 34.22
N ARG A 321 -26.04 9.55 34.42
CA ARG A 321 -25.44 9.63 35.76
C ARG A 321 -26.02 10.77 36.59
N ARG A 322 -26.34 11.90 35.96
CA ARG A 322 -26.87 13.10 36.63
C ARG A 322 -28.40 13.17 36.68
N GLY A 323 -29.11 12.15 36.20
CA GLY A 323 -30.58 12.14 36.12
C GLY A 323 -31.17 13.17 35.13
N LEU A 324 -30.34 13.81 34.32
CA LEU A 324 -30.75 14.90 33.42
C LEU A 324 -31.47 14.41 32.17
N ILE A 325 -31.33 13.12 31.83
CA ILE A 325 -31.92 12.54 30.63
C ILE A 325 -33.46 12.58 30.66
N GLY A 326 -34.08 12.53 31.84
CA GLY A 326 -35.51 12.72 32.00
C GLY A 326 -35.97 14.12 31.58
N VAL A 327 -35.17 15.14 31.87
CA VAL A 327 -35.44 16.54 31.48
C VAL A 327 -35.24 16.75 29.98
N THR A 328 -34.18 16.17 29.39
CA THR A 328 -33.93 16.24 27.95
C THR A 328 -35.04 15.57 27.14
N LEU A 329 -35.58 14.45 27.65
CA LEU A 329 -36.66 13.72 27.00
C LEU A 329 -38.05 14.31 27.27
N ALA A 330 -38.27 14.97 28.41
CA ALA A 330 -39.49 15.70 28.70
C ALA A 330 -39.64 16.96 27.82
N ALA A 331 -38.53 17.63 27.50
CA ALA A 331 -38.51 18.79 26.62
C ALA A 331 -38.73 18.45 25.12
N GLY A 332 -38.60 17.19 24.71
CA GLY A 332 -38.71 16.75 23.32
C GLY A 332 -39.48 15.43 23.18
N PRO A 333 -40.76 15.42 22.77
CA PRO A 333 -41.62 14.23 22.79
C PRO A 333 -41.17 13.10 21.83
N ARG A 334 -40.11 13.30 21.04
CA ARG A 334 -39.57 12.32 20.08
C ARG A 334 -38.15 11.91 20.48
N ARG A 335 -38.04 11.00 21.45
CA ARG A 335 -36.78 10.48 22.05
C ARG A 335 -35.71 10.11 21.01
N CYS A 336 -36.11 9.58 19.84
CA CYS A 336 -35.19 9.20 18.77
C CYS A 336 -34.50 10.40 18.08
N ARG A 337 -35.17 11.56 17.99
CA ARG A 337 -34.61 12.74 17.33
C ARG A 337 -33.45 13.33 18.13
N VAL A 338 -33.50 13.24 19.45
CA VAL A 338 -32.42 13.69 20.34
C VAL A 338 -31.18 12.85 20.11
N LEU A 339 -31.32 11.51 20.07
CA LEU A 339 -30.19 10.62 19.81
C LEU A 339 -29.55 10.88 18.44
N VAL A 340 -30.36 11.09 17.39
CA VAL A 340 -29.85 11.45 16.05
C VAL A 340 -29.13 12.79 16.06
N ALA A 341 -29.69 13.82 16.71
CA ALA A 341 -29.03 15.12 16.83
C ALA A 341 -27.67 15.00 17.55
N LYS A 342 -27.61 14.22 18.63
CA LYS A 342 -26.35 13.97 19.35
C LYS A 342 -25.33 13.21 18.50
N ALA A 343 -25.76 12.20 17.76
CA ALA A 343 -24.89 11.46 16.84
C ALA A 343 -24.33 12.36 15.73
N ILE A 344 -25.15 13.26 15.17
CA ILE A 344 -24.66 14.24 14.18
C ILE A 344 -23.61 15.16 14.81
N VAL A 345 -23.86 15.72 15.99
CA VAL A 345 -22.90 16.63 16.65
C VAL A 345 -21.58 15.92 16.94
N VAL A 346 -21.61 14.73 17.56
CA VAL A 346 -20.41 13.96 17.87
C VAL A 346 -19.69 13.54 16.59
N GLY A 347 -20.42 13.00 15.60
CA GLY A 347 -19.84 12.58 14.33
C GLY A 347 -19.17 13.73 13.57
N THR A 348 -19.82 14.90 13.47
CA THR A 348 -19.25 16.08 12.80
C THR A 348 -18.00 16.59 13.52
N LEU A 349 -18.01 16.66 14.86
CA LEU A 349 -16.86 17.14 15.61
C LEU A 349 -15.67 16.16 15.51
N SER A 350 -15.94 14.87 15.62
CA SER A 350 -14.93 13.83 15.45
C SER A 350 -14.37 13.78 14.03
N PHE A 351 -15.21 14.02 13.02
CA PHE A 351 -14.78 14.17 11.63
C PHE A 351 -13.79 15.33 11.46
N ILE A 352 -14.13 16.51 11.98
CA ILE A 352 -13.29 17.70 11.89
C ILE A 352 -11.95 17.46 12.61
N VAL A 353 -11.97 16.85 13.81
CA VAL A 353 -10.75 16.52 14.55
C VAL A 353 -9.84 15.60 13.74
N GLY A 354 -10.39 14.51 13.18
CA GLY A 354 -9.59 13.57 12.39
C GLY A 354 -9.07 14.18 11.09
N LEU A 355 -9.90 14.95 10.40
CA LEU A 355 -9.52 15.62 9.15
C LEU A 355 -8.40 16.64 9.37
N ILE A 356 -8.55 17.53 10.36
CA ILE A 356 -7.52 18.54 10.68
C ILE A 356 -6.22 17.84 11.09
N ALA A 357 -6.31 16.83 11.96
CA ALA A 357 -5.12 16.15 12.43
C ALA A 357 -4.38 15.42 11.29
N ALA A 358 -5.10 14.74 10.39
CA ALA A 358 -4.49 14.08 9.23
C ALA A 358 -3.91 15.10 8.22
N ALA A 359 -4.63 16.19 7.95
CA ALA A 359 -4.17 17.25 7.05
C ALA A 359 -2.92 17.98 7.56
N VAL A 360 -2.67 17.97 8.88
CA VAL A 360 -1.44 18.49 9.46
C VAL A 360 -0.35 17.42 9.51
N MET A 361 -0.67 16.22 9.96
CA MET A 361 0.34 15.18 10.24
C MET A 361 0.96 14.58 8.99
N ILE A 362 0.21 14.40 7.89
CA ILE A 362 0.77 13.85 6.65
C ILE A 362 1.88 14.77 6.11
N PRO A 363 1.63 16.05 5.76
CA PRO A 363 2.68 16.91 5.22
C PRO A 363 3.81 17.19 6.21
N LEU A 364 3.50 17.33 7.51
CA LEU A 364 4.53 17.53 8.53
C LEU A 364 5.41 16.29 8.72
N GLY A 365 4.80 15.11 8.75
CA GLY A 365 5.49 13.83 8.87
C GLY A 365 6.35 13.53 7.66
N GLU A 366 5.83 13.80 6.45
CA GLU A 366 6.59 13.67 5.21
C GLU A 366 7.81 14.59 5.17
N ASN A 367 7.62 15.87 5.47
CA ASN A 367 8.71 16.84 5.45
C ASN A 367 9.81 16.46 6.46
N ARG A 368 9.41 16.01 7.65
CA ARG A 368 10.35 15.57 8.69
C ARG A 368 11.06 14.26 8.31
N ALA A 369 10.33 13.29 7.78
CA ALA A 369 10.90 12.02 7.32
C ALA A 369 11.94 12.26 6.21
N ARG A 370 11.60 13.09 5.21
CA ARG A 370 12.53 13.48 4.13
C ARG A 370 13.74 14.25 4.65
N ALA A 371 13.54 15.18 5.60
CA ALA A 371 14.65 15.90 6.23
C ALA A 371 15.61 14.97 7.01
N ASN A 372 15.11 13.86 7.52
CA ASN A 372 15.89 12.83 8.20
C ASN A 372 16.41 11.72 7.25
N GLY A 373 16.26 11.88 5.93
CA GLY A 373 16.77 10.92 4.94
C GLY A 373 15.88 9.70 4.69
N PHE A 374 14.65 9.66 5.24
CA PHE A 374 13.71 8.57 4.96
C PHE A 374 13.00 8.79 3.65
N TYR A 375 12.89 7.70 2.88
CA TYR A 375 12.02 7.68 1.72
C TYR A 375 10.56 7.54 2.14
N VAL A 376 9.72 8.44 1.66
CA VAL A 376 8.27 8.33 1.79
C VAL A 376 7.69 7.82 0.48
N LEU A 377 6.94 6.72 0.55
CA LEU A 377 6.23 6.16 -0.59
C LEU A 377 5.29 7.20 -1.18
N THR A 378 5.60 7.65 -2.40
CA THR A 378 4.77 8.64 -3.09
C THR A 378 3.50 7.96 -3.56
N VAL A 379 2.35 8.50 -3.13
CA VAL A 379 1.03 8.01 -3.51
C VAL A 379 0.31 9.06 -4.36
N PRO A 380 -0.62 8.66 -5.24
CA PRO A 380 -1.42 9.62 -6.00
C PRO A 380 -2.18 10.57 -5.06
N THR A 381 -2.34 11.84 -5.46
CA THR A 381 -3.04 12.86 -4.66
C THR A 381 -4.45 12.42 -4.24
N GLN A 382 -5.14 11.65 -5.08
CA GLN A 382 -6.46 11.10 -4.74
C GLN A 382 -6.41 10.11 -3.57
N THR A 383 -5.35 9.30 -3.48
CA THR A 383 -5.13 8.37 -2.38
C THR A 383 -4.80 9.14 -1.10
N GLU A 384 -3.95 10.16 -1.17
CA GLU A 384 -3.63 11.02 -0.04
C GLU A 384 -4.89 11.69 0.54
N LEU A 385 -5.71 12.31 -0.33
CA LEU A 385 -6.98 12.91 0.06
C LEU A 385 -7.97 11.90 0.65
N ARG A 386 -8.04 10.68 0.10
CA ARG A 386 -8.85 9.58 0.66
C ARG A 386 -8.39 9.25 2.07
N VAL A 387 -7.09 9.15 2.32
CA VAL A 387 -6.54 8.82 3.64
C VAL A 387 -6.82 9.94 4.67
N MET A 388 -6.70 11.21 4.26
CA MET A 388 -7.04 12.37 5.11
C MET A 388 -8.53 12.38 5.50
N VAL A 389 -9.42 12.35 4.50
CA VAL A 389 -10.88 12.35 4.71
C VAL A 389 -11.32 11.08 5.42
N GLY A 390 -10.73 9.94 5.06
CA GLY A 390 -10.96 8.63 5.65
C GLY A 390 -10.65 8.58 7.13
N THR A 391 -9.57 9.22 7.57
CA THR A 391 -9.24 9.36 8.99
C THR A 391 -10.31 10.14 9.75
N GLY A 392 -10.82 11.23 9.16
CA GLY A 392 -11.98 11.93 9.70
C GLY A 392 -13.23 11.04 9.79
N LEU A 393 -13.56 10.31 8.72
CA LEU A 393 -14.71 9.41 8.66
C LEU A 393 -14.62 8.29 9.70
N LEU A 394 -13.44 7.69 9.86
CA LEU A 394 -13.15 6.67 10.86
C LEU A 394 -13.46 7.17 12.27
N LEU A 395 -12.91 8.33 12.66
CA LEU A 395 -13.17 8.91 13.98
C LEU A 395 -14.65 9.29 14.17
N ALA A 396 -15.30 9.80 13.12
CA ALA A 396 -16.71 10.17 13.14
C ALA A 396 -17.61 8.96 13.45
N VAL A 397 -17.45 7.88 12.68
CA VAL A 397 -18.28 6.67 12.84
C VAL A 397 -17.97 5.97 14.16
N ALA A 398 -16.70 5.93 14.59
CA ALA A 398 -16.33 5.40 15.89
C ALA A 398 -16.93 6.20 17.07
N GLY A 399 -16.96 7.53 16.96
CA GLY A 399 -17.63 8.40 17.94
C GLY A 399 -19.13 8.13 18.05
N VAL A 400 -19.80 7.90 16.91
CA VAL A 400 -21.22 7.53 16.86
C VAL A 400 -21.45 6.12 17.41
N LEU A 401 -20.58 5.16 17.11
CA LEU A 401 -20.62 3.80 17.68
C LEU A 401 -20.49 3.87 19.21
N ALA A 402 -19.55 4.66 19.72
CA ALA A 402 -19.35 4.86 21.15
C ALA A 402 -20.58 5.46 21.83
N LEU A 403 -21.21 6.46 21.19
CA LEU A 403 -22.46 7.05 21.65
C LEU A 403 -23.61 6.03 21.66
N ALA A 404 -23.73 5.20 20.62
CA ALA A 404 -24.75 4.17 20.53
C ALA A 404 -24.58 3.10 21.63
N VAL A 405 -23.37 2.57 21.81
CA VAL A 405 -23.07 1.59 22.86
C VAL A 405 -23.24 2.20 24.25
N GLY A 406 -22.83 3.45 24.45
CA GLY A 406 -23.08 4.20 25.69
C GLY A 406 -24.58 4.33 26.01
N THR A 407 -25.41 4.50 24.98
CA THR A 407 -26.87 4.54 25.13
C THR A 407 -27.46 3.19 25.51
N ILE A 408 -26.94 2.10 24.96
CA ILE A 408 -27.37 0.72 25.26
C ILE A 408 -27.02 0.33 26.70
N LEU A 409 -25.78 0.60 27.12
CA LEU A 409 -25.24 0.13 28.40
C LEU A 409 -25.51 1.08 29.56
N ARG A 410 -25.75 2.37 29.30
CA ARG A 410 -25.99 3.42 30.32
C ARG A 410 -24.85 3.60 31.35
N ARG A 411 -23.72 2.91 31.18
CA ARG A 411 -22.53 2.96 32.04
C ARG A 411 -21.31 3.30 31.20
N SER A 412 -20.63 4.39 31.55
CA SER A 412 -19.50 4.92 30.77
C SER A 412 -18.34 3.92 30.68
N ALA A 413 -17.95 3.31 31.81
CA ALA A 413 -16.80 2.41 31.88
C ALA A 413 -16.97 1.20 30.96
N SER A 414 -18.08 0.47 31.08
CA SER A 414 -18.33 -0.71 30.24
C SER A 414 -18.47 -0.37 28.76
N ALA A 415 -19.09 0.77 28.43
CA ALA A 415 -19.25 1.18 27.03
C ALA A 415 -17.91 1.56 26.38
N ILE A 416 -17.05 2.29 27.09
CA ILE A 416 -15.69 2.59 26.61
C ILE A 416 -14.92 1.28 26.41
N THR A 417 -14.93 0.38 27.41
CA THR A 417 -14.23 -0.90 27.32
C THR A 417 -14.69 -1.73 26.12
N VAL A 418 -16.01 -1.87 25.89
CA VAL A 418 -16.54 -2.65 24.76
C VAL A 418 -16.11 -2.08 23.41
N VAL A 419 -16.16 -0.74 23.24
CA VAL A 419 -15.84 -0.12 21.96
C VAL A 419 -14.33 -0.15 21.70
N VAL A 420 -13.52 0.15 22.72
CA VAL A 420 -12.06 0.07 22.63
C VAL A 420 -11.61 -1.38 22.38
N ALA A 421 -12.14 -2.35 23.12
CA ALA A 421 -11.83 -3.76 22.90
C ALA A 421 -12.35 -4.30 21.56
N GLY A 422 -13.41 -3.72 20.99
CA GLY A 422 -13.93 -4.12 19.68
C GLY A 422 -13.18 -3.50 18.49
N MET A 423 -12.51 -2.36 18.68
CA MET A 423 -11.78 -1.65 17.60
C MET A 423 -10.26 -1.72 17.77
N VAL A 424 -9.75 -1.31 18.93
CA VAL A 424 -8.32 -1.10 19.17
C VAL A 424 -7.60 -2.43 19.39
N LEU A 425 -8.19 -3.34 20.18
CA LEU A 425 -7.55 -4.62 20.47
C LEU A 425 -7.37 -5.50 19.21
N PRO A 426 -8.38 -5.70 18.33
CA PRO A 426 -8.20 -6.47 17.10
C PRO A 426 -7.19 -5.83 16.16
N TYR A 427 -7.17 -4.49 16.07
CA TYR A 427 -6.15 -3.77 15.30
C TYR A 427 -4.75 -4.07 15.81
N ILE A 428 -4.50 -3.87 17.11
CA ILE A 428 -3.17 -4.09 17.70
C ILE A 428 -2.73 -5.55 17.52
N LEU A 429 -3.62 -6.52 17.77
CA LEU A 429 -3.30 -7.93 17.61
C LEU A 429 -2.95 -8.30 16.17
N ALA A 430 -3.63 -7.68 15.19
CA ALA A 430 -3.39 -7.92 13.77
C ALA A 430 -2.11 -7.23 13.26
N THR A 431 -1.77 -6.04 13.76
CA THR A 431 -0.61 -5.26 13.27
C THR A 431 0.67 -5.52 14.05
N ALA A 432 0.61 -6.01 15.28
CA ALA A 432 1.79 -6.30 16.10
C ALA A 432 2.43 -7.67 15.80
N SER A 433 2.00 -8.35 14.72
CA SER A 433 2.47 -9.69 14.33
C SER A 433 2.34 -10.74 15.45
N VAL A 434 1.38 -10.56 16.37
CA VAL A 434 1.14 -11.47 17.51
C VAL A 434 0.35 -12.71 17.07
N LEU A 435 -0.47 -12.58 16.03
CA LEU A 435 -1.32 -13.64 15.52
C LEU A 435 -0.84 -14.14 14.13
N PRO A 436 -1.12 -15.41 13.79
CA PRO A 436 -0.92 -15.91 12.43
C PRO A 436 -1.68 -15.06 11.40
N THR A 437 -1.14 -14.92 10.19
CA THR A 437 -1.68 -14.05 9.13
C THR A 437 -3.17 -14.31 8.85
N GLY A 438 -3.58 -15.59 8.76
CA GLY A 438 -4.99 -15.94 8.55
C GLY A 438 -5.94 -15.51 9.68
N ALA A 439 -5.47 -15.51 10.94
CA ALA A 439 -6.26 -15.06 12.08
C ALA A 439 -6.37 -13.53 12.10
N SER A 440 -5.26 -12.82 11.82
CA SER A 440 -5.24 -11.36 11.67
C SER A 440 -6.19 -10.89 10.57
N ASP A 441 -6.17 -11.56 9.41
CA ASP A 441 -7.07 -11.25 8.30
C ASP A 441 -8.54 -11.47 8.65
N TRP A 442 -8.85 -12.60 9.31
CA TRP A 442 -10.21 -12.87 9.75
C TRP A 442 -10.71 -11.82 10.74
N LEU A 443 -9.88 -11.42 11.72
CA LEU A 443 -10.22 -10.38 12.69
C LEU A 443 -10.52 -9.04 12.00
N LEU A 444 -9.70 -8.63 11.04
CA LEU A 444 -9.88 -7.37 10.32
C LEU A 444 -10.97 -7.42 9.25
N ARG A 445 -11.54 -8.59 8.96
CA ARG A 445 -12.75 -8.72 8.13
C ARG A 445 -14.03 -8.60 8.93
N VAL A 446 -14.05 -9.15 10.14
CA VAL A 446 -15.29 -9.33 10.92
C VAL A 446 -15.46 -8.25 12.00
N THR A 447 -14.39 -7.70 12.56
CA THR A 447 -14.51 -6.73 13.66
C THR A 447 -14.69 -5.29 13.16
N PRO A 448 -15.20 -4.38 14.01
CA PRO A 448 -15.20 -2.93 13.73
C PRO A 448 -13.82 -2.35 13.37
N ALA A 449 -12.72 -3.03 13.71
CA ALA A 449 -11.36 -2.66 13.30
C ALA A 449 -11.15 -2.70 11.78
N ALA A 450 -12.02 -3.39 11.03
CA ALA A 450 -12.06 -3.32 9.56
C ALA A 450 -12.09 -1.86 9.04
N GLY A 451 -12.65 -0.93 9.81
CA GLY A 451 -12.71 0.49 9.45
C GLY A 451 -11.35 1.16 9.25
N PHE A 452 -10.27 0.63 9.84
CA PHE A 452 -8.91 1.16 9.64
C PHE A 452 -8.40 0.98 8.22
N ALA A 453 -8.98 0.06 7.43
CA ALA A 453 -8.64 -0.11 6.02
C ALA A 453 -8.82 1.17 5.20
N ILE A 454 -9.65 2.13 5.65
CA ILE A 454 -9.83 3.42 4.96
C ILE A 454 -8.53 4.24 4.87
N GLN A 455 -7.57 3.97 5.78
CA GLN A 455 -6.27 4.64 5.84
C GLN A 455 -5.18 3.93 5.01
N GLN A 456 -5.44 2.71 4.52
CA GLN A 456 -4.47 1.98 3.70
C GLN A 456 -4.09 2.81 2.47
N SER A 457 -2.80 2.97 2.20
CA SER A 457 -2.30 3.62 0.99
C SER A 457 -1.61 2.65 0.02
N VAL A 458 -1.19 1.47 0.53
CA VAL A 458 -0.49 0.44 -0.24
C VAL A 458 -1.41 -0.21 -1.29
N GLN A 459 -0.93 -0.24 -2.53
CA GLN A 459 -1.55 -0.94 -3.66
C GLN A 459 -0.94 -2.34 -3.83
N HIS A 460 -1.79 -3.31 -4.16
CA HIS A 460 -1.35 -4.65 -4.52
C HIS A 460 -1.05 -4.71 -6.02
N TYR A 461 0.08 -5.30 -6.37
CA TYR A 461 0.47 -5.61 -7.74
C TYR A 461 0.79 -7.10 -7.80
N GLU A 462 0.15 -7.84 -8.70
CA GLU A 462 0.34 -9.29 -8.80
C GLU A 462 1.78 -9.67 -9.15
N HIS A 463 2.47 -8.79 -9.89
CA HIS A 463 3.84 -8.97 -10.35
C HIS A 463 4.92 -8.49 -9.39
N VAL A 464 4.55 -8.18 -8.15
CA VAL A 464 5.48 -7.79 -7.09
C VAL A 464 5.48 -8.84 -5.98
N LEU A 465 6.67 -9.36 -5.68
CA LEU A 465 6.85 -10.32 -4.59
C LEU A 465 7.06 -9.56 -3.27
N THR A 466 6.01 -9.43 -2.46
CA THR A 466 6.10 -8.90 -1.10
C THR A 466 5.13 -9.62 -0.16
N THR A 467 5.26 -9.34 1.13
CA THR A 467 4.37 -9.84 2.17
C THR A 467 3.25 -8.83 2.42
N TYR A 468 2.04 -9.12 1.95
CA TYR A 468 0.84 -8.30 2.15
C TYR A 468 0.11 -8.69 3.43
N THR A 469 0.38 -7.97 4.52
CA THR A 469 -0.20 -8.24 5.84
C THR A 469 -0.62 -6.96 6.56
N PRO A 470 -1.50 -7.04 7.57
CA PRO A 470 -1.85 -5.86 8.36
C PRO A 470 -0.66 -5.20 9.04
N ALA A 471 0.34 -5.99 9.44
CA ALA A 471 1.61 -5.49 10.01
C ALA A 471 2.43 -4.65 9.01
N SER A 472 2.25 -4.86 7.70
CA SER A 472 2.90 -4.10 6.63
C SER A 472 2.01 -2.98 6.05
N GLY A 473 0.90 -2.66 6.72
CA GLY A 473 -0.04 -1.62 6.26
C GLY A 473 -1.08 -2.11 5.24
N TYR A 474 -1.12 -3.41 4.95
CA TYR A 474 -2.08 -3.98 4.00
C TYR A 474 -3.25 -4.67 4.71
N PHE A 475 -4.46 -4.17 4.49
CA PHE A 475 -5.69 -4.73 5.04
C PHE A 475 -6.32 -5.74 4.07
N PRO A 476 -7.01 -6.76 4.60
CA PRO A 476 -7.67 -7.77 3.78
C PRO A 476 -8.90 -7.26 3.02
N LEU A 477 -9.42 -6.09 3.37
CA LEU A 477 -10.58 -5.47 2.73
C LEU A 477 -10.15 -4.17 2.06
N ALA A 478 -10.74 -3.90 0.89
CA ALA A 478 -10.57 -2.60 0.23
C ALA A 478 -10.98 -1.44 1.17
N PRO A 479 -10.39 -0.24 1.03
CA PRO A 479 -10.58 0.86 1.97
C PRO A 479 -12.05 1.16 2.32
N TRP A 480 -12.90 1.24 1.30
CA TRP A 480 -14.33 1.50 1.46
C TRP A 480 -15.11 0.29 1.98
N ALA A 481 -14.69 -0.92 1.66
CA ALA A 481 -15.33 -2.14 2.15
C ALA A 481 -15.10 -2.31 3.66
N GLY A 482 -13.87 -2.10 4.13
CA GLY A 482 -13.56 -2.10 5.56
C GLY A 482 -14.31 -1.00 6.32
N PHE A 483 -14.39 0.21 5.74
CA PHE A 483 -15.20 1.29 6.29
C PHE A 483 -16.69 0.92 6.38
N ALA A 484 -17.24 0.25 5.36
CA ALA A 484 -18.63 -0.20 5.36
C ALA A 484 -18.94 -1.20 6.49
N VAL A 485 -17.98 -2.07 6.86
CA VAL A 485 -18.12 -2.97 8.02
C VAL A 485 -18.30 -2.16 9.31
N LEU A 486 -17.47 -1.15 9.55
CA LEU A 486 -17.62 -0.26 10.71
C LEU A 486 -18.97 0.47 10.69
N CYS A 487 -19.41 0.96 9.53
CA CYS A 487 -20.73 1.57 9.37
C CYS A 487 -21.87 0.59 9.68
N ALA A 488 -21.76 -0.67 9.28
CA ALA A 488 -22.76 -1.70 9.56
C ALA A 488 -22.89 -1.98 11.06
N TYR A 489 -21.77 -2.16 11.77
CA TYR A 489 -21.75 -2.28 13.24
C TYR A 489 -22.37 -1.06 13.92
N THR A 490 -22.03 0.14 13.44
CA THR A 490 -22.55 1.39 13.97
C THR A 490 -24.05 1.52 13.74
N ALA A 491 -24.54 1.18 12.54
CA ALA A 491 -25.96 1.20 12.23
C ALA A 491 -26.75 0.20 13.10
N LEU A 492 -26.22 -1.01 13.29
CA LEU A 492 -26.83 -2.03 14.16
C LEU A 492 -26.88 -1.58 15.62
N ALA A 493 -25.77 -1.06 16.15
CA ALA A 493 -25.72 -0.53 17.51
C ALA A 493 -26.66 0.66 17.68
N PHE A 494 -26.71 1.57 16.70
CA PHE A 494 -27.57 2.74 16.73
C PHE A 494 -29.06 2.37 16.66
N ALA A 495 -29.43 1.45 15.78
CA ALA A 495 -30.79 0.91 15.71
C ALA A 495 -31.21 0.25 17.03
N THR A 496 -30.32 -0.55 17.62
CA THR A 496 -30.53 -1.18 18.93
C THR A 496 -30.71 -0.14 20.03
N ALA A 497 -29.87 0.91 20.05
CA ALA A 497 -29.99 2.04 20.98
C ALA A 497 -31.34 2.75 20.84
N VAL A 498 -31.80 3.00 19.60
CA VAL A 498 -33.10 3.62 19.32
C VAL A 498 -34.26 2.75 19.83
N VAL A 499 -34.22 1.43 19.60
CA VAL A 499 -35.25 0.50 20.08
C VAL A 499 -35.29 0.46 21.61
N LEU A 500 -34.13 0.38 22.26
CA LEU A 500 -34.05 0.34 23.73
C LEU A 500 -34.49 1.66 24.37
N LEU A 501 -34.21 2.81 23.76
CA LEU A 501 -34.71 4.12 24.21
C LEU A 501 -36.23 4.25 24.15
N ARG A 502 -36.88 3.52 23.22
CA ARG A 502 -38.35 3.47 23.13
C ARG A 502 -38.96 2.55 24.17
N ARG A 503 -38.31 1.42 24.45
CA ARG A 503 -38.86 0.35 25.30
C ARG A 503 -38.55 0.50 26.79
N ARG A 504 -37.41 1.10 27.13
CA ARG A 504 -37.01 1.27 28.53
C ARG A 504 -37.57 2.58 29.06
N ASP A 505 -38.27 2.49 30.18
CA ASP A 505 -38.57 3.67 30.99
C ASP A 505 -37.28 4.30 31.51
N VAL A 506 -37.34 5.61 31.72
CA VAL A 506 -36.21 6.49 32.04
C VAL A 506 -36.34 6.96 33.46
#